data_AF-A0A6G1C5G3-F1
#
_entry.id   AF-A0A6G1C5G3-F1
#
_cell.length_a   1.000
_cell.length_b   1.000
_cell.length_c   1.000
_cell.angle_alpha   90.00
_cell.angle_beta   90.00
_cell.angle_gamma   90.00
#
_symmetry.space_group_name_H-M   'P 1'
#
loop_
_entity.id
_entity.type
_entity.pdbx_description
1 polymer ?
#
loop_
_entity_poly.entity_id
_entity_poly.type
_entity_poly.pdbx_seq_one_letter_code
_entity_poly.pdbx_strand_id
1 'polypeptide(L)'
;LPMAPKRNVNESAVAKPAADPLYPVDLPGNSKIEIQNQGRKLTVYASKVPGSMAYNATLSYLEGQQEKCVAVRRRSEQACTLFEILQSCSHKNIIQPIGIWEERENLAYIVFPCFDGAVSSIPKENLFEVEDATDAESSTFGFTDQGCRIFT
;
A
#
# COMPACT_ATOMS: atom_id res chain seq x y z
N LEU A 1 -8.42 -14.59 61.61
CA LEU A 1 -7.50 -14.06 60.57
C LEU A 1 -7.96 -14.59 59.22
N PRO A 2 -8.51 -13.76 58.32
CA PRO A 2 -8.97 -14.22 57.01
C PRO A 2 -7.76 -14.41 56.07
N MET A 3 -7.76 -15.53 55.34
CA MET A 3 -6.75 -15.90 54.36
C MET A 3 -6.84 -14.99 53.12
N ALA A 4 -5.70 -14.47 52.67
CA ALA A 4 -5.55 -13.74 51.42
C ALA A 4 -5.78 -14.67 50.21
N PRO A 5 -6.38 -14.18 49.10
CA PRO A 5 -6.51 -14.97 47.89
C PRO A 5 -5.14 -15.09 47.19
N LYS A 6 -4.76 -16.33 46.85
CA LYS A 6 -3.54 -16.64 46.07
C LYS A 6 -3.69 -16.09 44.65
N ARG A 7 -2.71 -15.30 44.22
CA ARG A 7 -2.46 -14.90 42.83
C ARG A 7 -2.21 -16.14 41.97
N ASN A 8 -3.01 -16.33 40.92
CA ASN A 8 -2.61 -17.15 39.78
C ASN A 8 -1.64 -16.32 38.93
N VAL A 9 -0.37 -16.70 38.96
CA VAL A 9 0.62 -16.25 37.97
C VAL A 9 0.50 -17.23 36.80
N ASN A 10 -0.19 -16.82 35.74
CA ASN A 10 -0.02 -17.50 34.47
C ASN A 10 1.37 -17.16 33.95
N GLU A 11 2.22 -18.18 33.83
CA GLU A 11 3.48 -18.09 33.11
C GLU A 11 3.19 -17.58 31.71
N SER A 12 3.62 -16.34 31.45
CA SER A 12 3.56 -15.73 30.14
C SER A 12 4.57 -16.47 29.27
N ALA A 13 4.06 -17.32 28.38
CA ALA A 13 4.85 -17.95 27.34
C ALA A 13 5.59 -16.85 26.57
N VAL A 14 6.92 -16.91 26.59
CA VAL A 14 7.80 -16.07 25.79
C VAL A 14 7.48 -16.33 24.32
N ALA A 15 6.73 -15.43 23.71
CA ALA A 15 6.55 -15.41 22.26
C ALA A 15 7.91 -15.09 21.63
N LYS A 16 8.46 -16.07 20.90
CA LYS A 16 9.59 -15.84 19.99
C LYS A 16 9.18 -14.76 18.98
N PRO A 17 10.10 -13.86 18.56
CA PRO A 17 9.79 -12.88 17.53
C PRO A 17 9.41 -13.62 16.26
N ALA A 18 8.19 -13.41 15.80
CA ALA A 18 7.75 -13.88 14.49
C ALA A 18 8.63 -13.20 13.45
N ALA A 19 9.35 -14.02 12.67
CA ALA A 19 10.11 -13.59 11.53
C ALA A 19 9.23 -12.75 10.59
N ASP A 20 9.82 -11.70 10.00
CA ASP A 20 9.24 -10.89 8.94
C ASP A 20 8.44 -11.75 7.96
N PRO A 21 7.19 -11.42 7.67
CA PRO A 21 6.54 -12.04 6.56
C PRO A 21 7.00 -11.34 5.28
N LEU A 22 8.15 -11.75 4.76
CA LEU A 22 8.35 -11.85 3.31
C LEU A 22 7.32 -12.85 2.79
N TYR A 23 6.06 -12.44 2.65
CA TYR A 23 5.04 -13.30 2.05
C TYR A 23 5.37 -13.48 0.56
N PRO A 24 5.59 -14.72 0.09
CA PRO A 24 5.37 -15.04 -1.30
C PRO A 24 3.85 -15.11 -1.47
N VAL A 25 3.21 -14.00 -1.79
CA VAL A 25 1.83 -14.07 -2.28
C VAL A 25 1.91 -14.57 -3.71
N ASP A 26 1.78 -15.88 -3.87
CA ASP A 26 1.26 -16.47 -5.11
C ASP A 26 -0.09 -15.80 -5.35
N LEU A 27 -0.16 -14.87 -6.30
CA LEU A 27 -1.43 -14.21 -6.67
C LEU A 27 -2.22 -15.18 -7.55
N PRO A 28 -3.26 -15.87 -7.05
CA PRO A 28 -4.05 -16.79 -7.86
C PRO A 28 -4.97 -15.98 -8.77
N GLY A 29 -5.19 -16.49 -9.98
CA GLY A 29 -5.93 -15.80 -11.04
C GLY A 29 -7.32 -15.29 -10.63
N ASN A 30 -7.65 -14.09 -11.12
CA ASN A 30 -8.88 -13.78 -11.83
C ASN A 30 -8.82 -12.34 -12.35
N SER A 31 -9.12 -12.19 -13.64
CA SER A 31 -9.04 -10.97 -14.46
C SER A 31 -7.68 -10.30 -14.48
N LYS A 32 -6.87 -10.71 -15.46
CA LYS A 32 -5.56 -10.15 -15.75
C LYS A 32 -5.65 -9.33 -17.04
N ILE A 33 -5.43 -8.02 -16.96
CA ILE A 33 -5.26 -7.19 -18.16
C ILE A 33 -3.77 -7.20 -18.49
N GLU A 34 -3.44 -7.59 -19.71
CA GLU A 34 -2.07 -7.57 -20.22
C GLU A 34 -1.94 -6.51 -21.30
N ILE A 35 -1.00 -5.58 -21.11
CA ILE A 35 -0.73 -4.49 -22.05
C ILE A 35 0.76 -4.50 -22.40
N GLN A 36 1.08 -4.59 -23.68
CA GLN A 36 2.45 -4.53 -24.17
C GLN A 36 2.80 -3.10 -24.59
N ASN A 37 3.90 -2.55 -24.09
CA ASN A 37 4.43 -1.26 -24.54
C ASN A 37 5.98 -1.25 -24.47
N GLN A 38 6.66 -0.76 -25.51
CA GLN A 38 8.12 -0.54 -25.53
C GLN A 38 8.97 -1.73 -25.02
N GLY A 39 8.64 -2.95 -25.41
CA GLY A 39 9.38 -4.15 -24.97
C GLY A 39 9.10 -4.58 -23.52
N ARG A 40 8.18 -3.92 -22.81
CA ARG A 40 7.75 -4.30 -21.47
C ARG A 40 6.27 -4.69 -21.48
N LYS A 41 5.95 -5.76 -20.77
CA LYS A 41 4.58 -6.24 -20.60
C LYS A 41 4.08 -5.85 -19.22
N LEU A 42 3.03 -5.03 -19.15
CA LEU A 42 2.30 -4.77 -17.92
C LEU A 42 1.23 -5.84 -17.73
N THR A 43 1.23 -6.45 -16.56
CA THR A 43 0.20 -7.35 -16.07
C THR A 43 -0.51 -6.67 -14.90
N VAL A 44 -1.81 -6.40 -15.01
CA VAL A 44 -2.63 -5.81 -13.94
C VAL A 44 -3.58 -6.86 -13.39
N TYR A 45 -3.60 -7.02 -12.06
CA TYR A 45 -4.46 -7.97 -11.36
C TYR A 45 -5.72 -7.30 -10.82
N ALA A 46 -6.80 -8.06 -10.62
CA ALA A 46 -8.03 -7.54 -10.02
C ALA A 46 -7.86 -7.07 -8.57
N SER A 47 -6.87 -7.61 -7.84
CA SER A 47 -6.56 -7.20 -6.47
C SER A 47 -6.06 -5.76 -6.39
N LYS A 48 -6.56 -4.99 -5.42
CA LYS A 48 -6.13 -3.61 -5.15
C LYS A 48 -5.21 -3.53 -3.94
N VAL A 49 -4.41 -2.46 -3.91
CA VAL A 49 -3.63 -2.08 -2.74
C VAL A 49 -4.58 -1.59 -1.63
N PRO A 50 -4.44 -2.05 -0.38
CA PRO A 50 -5.30 -1.62 0.73
C PRO A 50 -5.39 -0.08 0.87
N GLY A 51 -6.61 0.42 1.06
CA GLY A 51 -6.88 1.85 1.23
C GLY A 51 -6.65 2.72 -0.03
N SER A 52 -6.33 2.12 -1.18
CA SER A 52 -5.95 2.83 -2.40
C SER A 52 -6.84 2.48 -3.60
N MET A 53 -6.79 3.34 -4.63
CA MET A 53 -7.37 3.07 -5.94
C MET A 53 -6.45 2.25 -6.86
N ALA A 54 -5.20 2.00 -6.44
CA ALA A 54 -4.20 1.29 -7.24
C ALA A 54 -4.46 -0.22 -7.26
N TYR A 55 -4.21 -0.83 -8.42
CA TYR A 55 -4.19 -2.28 -8.62
C TYR A 55 -2.79 -2.82 -8.41
N ASN A 56 -2.68 -4.03 -7.86
CA ASN A 56 -1.41 -4.75 -7.89
C ASN A 56 -1.07 -5.09 -9.34
N ALA A 57 0.22 -5.02 -9.69
CA ALA A 57 0.67 -5.26 -11.05
C ALA A 57 2.09 -5.88 -11.10
N THR A 58 2.46 -6.34 -12.29
CA THR A 58 3.81 -6.85 -12.57
C THR A 58 4.27 -6.33 -13.93
N LEU A 59 5.47 -5.78 -13.99
CA LEU A 59 6.17 -5.49 -15.24
C LEU A 59 7.08 -6.67 -15.60
N SER A 60 6.93 -7.19 -16.81
CA SER A 60 7.83 -8.21 -17.37
C SER A 60 8.69 -7.60 -18.48
N TYR A 61 9.99 -7.84 -18.41
CA TYR A 61 11.00 -7.36 -19.36
C TYR A 61 11.35 -8.47 -20.36
N LEU A 62 11.90 -8.11 -21.53
CA LEU A 62 12.26 -9.07 -22.59
C LEU A 62 13.25 -10.16 -22.12
N GLU A 63 14.12 -9.82 -21.17
CA GLU A 63 15.14 -10.72 -20.60
C GLU A 63 14.57 -11.69 -19.55
N GLY A 64 13.24 -11.74 -19.38
CA GLY A 64 12.56 -12.60 -18.43
C GLY A 64 12.52 -12.06 -16.99
N GLN A 65 13.18 -10.93 -16.72
CA GLN A 65 13.05 -10.24 -15.44
C GLN A 65 11.62 -9.78 -15.20
N GLN A 66 11.16 -9.90 -13.96
CA GLN A 66 9.87 -9.39 -13.51
C GLN A 66 10.06 -8.46 -12.32
N GLU A 67 9.29 -7.38 -12.29
CA GLU A 67 9.29 -6.40 -11.22
C GLU A 67 7.86 -6.19 -10.73
N LYS A 68 7.67 -6.27 -9.40
CA LYS A 68 6.39 -5.96 -8.77
C LYS A 68 6.17 -4.45 -8.82
N CYS A 69 4.95 -4.06 -9.17
CA CYS A 69 4.57 -2.66 -9.27
C CYS A 69 3.10 -2.49 -8.93
N VAL A 70 2.61 -1.26 -9.03
CA VAL A 70 1.19 -0.94 -8.88
C VAL A 70 0.73 -0.05 -10.02
N ALA A 71 -0.52 -0.19 -10.42
CA ALA A 71 -1.07 0.49 -11.58
C ALA A 71 -2.36 1.25 -11.22
N VAL A 72 -2.46 2.52 -11.62
CA VAL A 72 -3.65 3.35 -11.41
C VAL A 72 -4.31 3.61 -12.75
N ARG A 73 -5.57 3.17 -12.88
CA ARG A 73 -6.37 3.36 -14.09
C ARG A 73 -7.00 4.75 -14.14
N ARG A 74 -6.81 5.47 -15.25
CA ARG A 74 -7.37 6.81 -15.52
C ARG A 74 -7.74 6.94 -16.98
N ARG A 75 -8.37 8.07 -17.33
CA ARG A 75 -8.47 8.50 -18.74
C ARG A 75 -7.07 8.82 -19.26
N SER A 76 -6.79 8.53 -20.53
CA SER A 76 -5.45 8.68 -21.12
C SER A 76 -4.89 10.09 -20.95
N GLU A 77 -5.69 11.13 -21.24
CA GLU A 77 -5.28 12.52 -21.03
C GLU A 77 -4.87 12.80 -19.58
N GLN A 78 -5.70 12.38 -18.62
CA GLN A 78 -5.39 12.53 -17.19
C GLN A 78 -4.15 11.74 -16.79
N ALA A 79 -3.93 10.57 -17.39
CA ALA A 79 -2.76 9.75 -17.13
C ALA A 79 -1.48 10.45 -17.59
N CYS A 80 -1.49 11.00 -18.81
CA CYS A 80 -0.38 11.77 -19.38
C CYS A 80 -0.09 13.02 -18.55
N THR A 81 -1.10 13.84 -18.25
CA THR A 81 -0.92 15.05 -17.43
C THR A 81 -0.33 14.74 -16.06
N LEU A 82 -0.86 13.72 -15.37
CA LEU A 82 -0.34 13.34 -14.05
C LEU A 82 1.09 12.80 -14.12
N PHE A 83 1.42 12.04 -15.17
CA PHE A 83 2.77 11.53 -15.38
C PHE A 83 3.78 12.67 -15.60
N GLU A 84 3.45 13.65 -16.45
CA GLU A 84 4.30 14.82 -16.70
C GLU A 84 4.52 15.64 -15.43
N ILE A 85 3.44 15.89 -14.67
CA ILE A 85 3.53 16.60 -13.37
C ILE A 85 4.47 15.85 -12.44
N LEU A 86 4.31 14.53 -12.28
CA LEU A 86 5.13 13.76 -11.35
C LEU A 86 6.58 13.64 -11.79
N GLN A 87 6.86 13.50 -13.10
CA GLN A 87 8.22 13.53 -13.63
C GLN A 87 8.92 14.87 -13.40
N SER A 88 8.19 15.97 -13.40
CA SER A 88 8.75 17.29 -13.09
C SER A 88 9.09 17.49 -11.61
N CYS A 89 8.58 16.63 -10.72
CA CYS A 89 8.84 16.70 -9.30
C CYS A 89 10.10 15.91 -8.94
N SER A 90 11.13 16.56 -8.38
CA SER A 90 12.32 15.88 -7.87
C SER A 90 12.40 16.00 -6.35
N HIS A 91 11.64 15.14 -5.64
CA HIS A 91 11.64 15.09 -4.19
C HIS A 91 11.50 13.64 -3.69
N LYS A 92 12.29 13.26 -2.65
CA LYS A 92 12.35 11.89 -2.12
C LYS A 92 11.00 11.33 -1.63
N ASN A 93 10.09 12.20 -1.18
CA ASN A 93 8.77 11.81 -0.68
C ASN A 93 7.67 11.88 -1.76
N ILE A 94 8.02 12.19 -3.02
CA ILE A 94 7.09 12.17 -4.15
C ILE A 94 7.43 10.94 -4.99
N ILE A 95 6.48 10.01 -5.08
CA ILE A 95 6.65 8.79 -5.84
C ILE A 95 6.83 9.09 -7.33
N GLN A 96 7.85 8.50 -7.93
CA GLN A 96 8.13 8.64 -9.35
C GLN A 96 7.38 7.56 -10.15
N PRO A 97 6.64 7.93 -11.20
CA PRO A 97 6.00 6.95 -12.06
C PRO A 97 7.04 6.24 -12.93
N ILE A 98 6.83 4.94 -13.16
CA ILE A 98 7.66 4.12 -14.06
C ILE A 98 7.30 4.39 -15.53
N GLY A 99 6.02 4.59 -15.83
CA GLY A 99 5.55 4.79 -17.19
C GLY A 99 4.03 4.76 -17.34
N ILE A 100 3.59 4.89 -18.59
CA ILE A 100 2.18 4.81 -18.99
C ILE A 100 1.96 3.62 -19.94
N TRP A 101 0.88 2.88 -19.72
CA TRP A 101 0.40 1.81 -20.59
C TRP A 101 -1.03 2.14 -21.04
N GLU A 102 -1.18 2.39 -22.33
CA GLU A 102 -2.48 2.69 -22.93
C GLU A 102 -3.34 1.43 -23.04
N GLU A 103 -4.58 1.56 -22.59
CA GLU A 103 -5.65 0.58 -22.79
C GLU A 103 -6.53 1.02 -23.97
N ARG A 104 -7.54 0.22 -24.32
CA ARG A 104 -8.57 0.63 -25.26
C ARG A 104 -9.44 1.76 -24.69
N GLU A 105 -10.15 2.46 -25.56
CA GLU A 105 -11.23 3.41 -25.21
C GLU A 105 -10.77 4.62 -24.37
N ASN A 106 -9.62 5.23 -24.71
CA ASN A 106 -9.10 6.43 -24.04
C ASN A 106 -8.85 6.23 -22.53
N LEU A 107 -8.48 5.02 -22.13
CA LEU A 107 -8.05 4.68 -20.79
C LEU A 107 -6.57 4.32 -20.81
N ALA A 108 -5.88 4.60 -19.71
CA ALA A 108 -4.49 4.23 -19.53
C ALA A 108 -4.20 3.93 -18.07
N TYR A 109 -3.13 3.18 -17.85
CA TYR A 109 -2.55 2.93 -16.55
C TYR A 109 -1.28 3.75 -16.39
N ILE A 110 -1.21 4.55 -15.32
CA ILE A 110 0.08 5.00 -14.80
C ILE A 110 0.61 3.93 -13.85
N VAL A 111 1.86 3.54 -14.03
CA VAL A 111 2.51 2.52 -13.21
C VAL A 111 3.51 3.17 -12.27
N PHE A 112 3.54 2.70 -11.03
CA PHE A 112 4.42 3.17 -9.95
C PHE A 112 5.18 2.00 -9.33
N PRO A 113 6.31 2.25 -8.64
CA PRO A 113 6.90 1.28 -7.72
C PRO A 113 5.88 0.81 -6.68
N CYS A 114 6.09 -0.38 -6.12
CA CYS A 114 5.24 -0.88 -5.04
C CYS A 114 5.25 0.07 -3.83
N PHE A 115 4.09 0.19 -3.19
CA PHE A 115 3.92 0.83 -1.90
C PHE A 115 2.97 0.01 -1.02
N ASP A 116 3.15 0.09 0.29
CA ASP A 116 2.52 -0.82 1.26
C ASP A 116 1.03 -0.53 1.51
N GLY A 117 0.56 0.66 1.16
CA GLY A 117 -0.82 1.06 1.39
C GLY A 117 -1.01 2.57 1.38
N ALA A 118 -2.24 2.99 1.59
CA ALA A 118 -2.54 4.38 1.87
C ALA A 118 -2.50 4.65 3.38
N VAL A 119 -2.19 5.88 3.79
CA VAL A 119 -2.28 6.29 5.20
C VAL A 119 -3.70 6.05 5.75
N SER A 120 -4.72 6.18 4.90
CA SER A 120 -6.12 5.89 5.23
C SER A 120 -6.42 4.43 5.60
N SER A 121 -5.55 3.47 5.25
CA SER A 121 -5.70 2.09 5.71
C SER A 121 -5.10 1.82 7.08
N ILE A 122 -4.35 2.77 7.65
CA ILE A 122 -3.78 2.63 8.99
C ILE A 122 -4.85 3.07 10.01
N PRO A 123 -5.15 2.25 11.04
CA PRO A 123 -6.08 2.64 12.11
C PRO A 123 -5.71 3.99 12.72
N LYS A 124 -6.72 4.81 13.01
CA LYS A 124 -6.53 6.18 13.51
C LYS A 124 -5.74 6.18 14.81
N GLU A 125 -5.97 5.19 15.66
CA GLU A 125 -5.35 4.99 16.97
C GLU A 125 -3.87 4.60 16.86
N ASN A 126 -3.44 4.09 15.69
CA ASN A 126 -2.04 3.79 15.43
C ASN A 126 -1.26 5.01 14.94
N LEU A 127 -1.96 6.02 14.38
CA LEU A 127 -1.35 7.25 13.88
C LEU A 127 -1.42 8.38 14.89
N PHE A 128 -2.53 8.47 15.62
CA PHE A 128 -2.86 9.59 16.49
C PHE A 128 -3.14 9.13 17.91
N GLU A 129 -2.84 10.01 18.86
CA GLU A 129 -3.38 9.89 20.20
C GLU A 129 -4.87 10.27 20.14
N VAL A 130 -5.74 9.32 20.50
CA VAL A 130 -7.19 9.42 20.37
C VAL A 130 -7.82 9.45 21.77
N GLU A 131 -8.68 10.44 22.02
CA GLU A 131 -9.52 10.50 23.21
C GLU A 131 -10.94 10.14 22.80
N ASP A 132 -11.49 9.11 23.44
CA ASP A 132 -12.87 8.68 23.22
C ASP A 132 -13.83 9.66 23.88
N ALA A 133 -14.31 10.65 23.12
CA ALA A 133 -15.52 11.36 23.47
C ALA A 133 -16.73 10.56 22.96
N THR A 134 -17.47 9.99 23.91
CA THR A 134 -18.74 9.24 23.75
C THR A 134 -19.32 9.10 22.33
N ASP A 135 -19.32 7.86 21.84
CA ASP A 135 -20.09 7.21 20.76
C ASP A 135 -20.28 7.88 19.37
N ALA A 136 -19.81 9.11 19.14
CA ALA A 136 -19.96 9.75 17.82
C ALA A 136 -18.74 10.55 17.34
N GLU A 137 -17.86 11.03 18.21
CA GLU A 137 -16.75 11.90 17.80
C GLU A 137 -15.48 11.59 18.59
N SER A 138 -14.55 10.83 18.01
CA SER A 138 -13.23 10.65 18.60
C SER A 138 -12.31 11.84 18.25
N SER A 139 -11.76 12.49 19.27
CA SER A 139 -10.85 13.64 19.10
C SER A 139 -9.41 13.17 19.00
N THR A 140 -8.62 13.79 18.11
CA THR A 140 -7.17 13.54 17.98
C THR A 140 -6.39 14.73 18.52
N PHE A 141 -5.41 14.50 19.38
CA PHE A 141 -4.65 15.58 20.03
C PHE A 141 -3.12 15.51 19.81
N GLY A 142 -2.63 14.45 19.17
CA GLY A 142 -1.20 14.31 18.86
C GLY A 142 -0.94 13.15 17.90
N PHE A 143 0.31 13.00 17.46
CA PHE A 143 0.77 11.79 16.78
C PHE A 143 1.29 10.80 17.81
N THR A 144 1.02 9.51 17.61
CA THR A 144 1.73 8.47 18.37
C THR A 144 3.21 8.42 17.95
N ASP A 145 4.04 7.70 18.70
CA ASP A 145 5.43 7.41 18.28
C ASP A 145 5.50 6.77 16.88
N GLN A 146 4.53 5.92 16.55
CA GLN A 146 4.43 5.28 15.25
C GLN A 146 3.96 6.27 14.17
N GLY A 147 3.00 7.13 14.49
CA GLY A 147 2.57 8.23 13.62
C GLY A 147 3.73 9.16 13.26
N CYS A 148 4.52 9.58 14.26
CA CYS A 148 5.69 10.43 14.03
C CYS A 148 6.66 9.85 13.00
N ARG A 149 6.97 8.55 13.09
CA ARG A 149 7.89 7.86 12.18
C ARG A 149 7.41 7.80 10.72
N ILE A 150 6.11 7.87 10.50
CA ILE A 150 5.53 7.83 9.15
C ILE A 150 5.65 9.20 8.47
N PHE A 151 5.68 10.29 9.24
CA PHE A 151 5.66 11.65 8.72
C PHE A 151 7.02 12.39 8.78
N THR A 152 8.08 11.77 9.31
CA THR A 152 9.46 12.31 9.40
C THR A 152 10.43 11.63 8.44
#